data_AF-A0A1C6FK93-F1
#
_entry.id   AF-A0A1C6FK93-F1
#
_cell.length_a   1.000
_cell.length_b   1.000
_cell.length_c   1.000
_cell.angle_alpha   90.00
_cell.angle_beta   90.00
_cell.angle_gamma   90.00
#
_symmetry.space_group_name_H-M   'P 1'
#
loop_
_entity.id
_entity.type
_entity.pdbx_description
1 polymer ?
#
loop_
_entity_poly.entity_id
_entity_poly.type
_entity_poly.pdbx_seq_one_letter_code
_entity_poly.pdbx_strand_id
1 'polypeptide(L)'
;MRLMAFRKRLFNKNIQRGELKNKLLTIVASSLMWMKAYKSENTVLQYMLTNEMKMTPKMKQRLHDFSKSAKSPEQYEKTSSNGEIYFDASALTWNEEDYIGLFDAFAFQEKALTYSLAVRDENKELFVAKEISVPSLQQIEEKLRQVFEHEYGDIVQSKIVNGEVLAGSGEEKIRGILISPEECKQLSIFIHFVKIGKKFNIKFYTLFMPKEHQLDKQRQQVLSLYKKLSPSVSMWESSLKDMILLAIQQLLNGE
;
A
#
# COMPACT_ATOMS: atom_id res chain seq x y z
N MET A 1 17.78 45.36 -48.56
CA MET A 1 17.37 45.90 -47.23
C MET A 1 15.99 45.41 -46.74
N ARG A 2 14.94 45.34 -47.58
CA ARG A 2 13.58 44.89 -47.17
C ARG A 2 13.47 43.42 -46.72
N LEU A 3 14.23 42.50 -47.32
CA LEU A 3 14.20 41.07 -46.97
C LEU A 3 14.74 40.78 -45.55
N MET A 4 15.79 41.51 -45.13
CA MET A 4 16.36 41.41 -43.78
C MET A 4 15.38 41.94 -42.73
N ALA A 5 14.68 43.04 -42.99
CA ALA A 5 13.69 43.59 -42.07
C ALA A 5 12.47 42.65 -41.87
N PHE A 6 12.04 41.96 -42.94
CA PHE A 6 10.96 40.98 -42.88
C PHE A 6 11.36 39.71 -42.11
N ARG A 7 12.56 39.16 -42.38
CA ARG A 7 13.13 38.04 -41.60
C ARG A 7 13.28 38.40 -40.11
N LYS A 8 13.75 39.62 -39.80
CA LYS A 8 13.90 40.10 -38.41
C LYS A 8 12.56 40.23 -37.69
N ARG A 9 11.49 40.66 -38.38
CA ARG A 9 10.12 40.72 -37.81
C ARG A 9 9.51 39.34 -37.56
N LEU A 10 9.66 38.40 -38.49
CA LEU A 10 9.19 37.02 -38.31
C LEU A 10 9.92 36.32 -37.17
N PHE A 11 11.24 36.51 -37.09
CA PHE A 11 12.07 35.99 -36.01
C PHE A 11 11.63 36.54 -34.64
N ASN A 12 11.40 37.85 -34.53
CA ASN A 12 10.90 38.46 -33.29
C ASN A 12 9.49 37.97 -32.90
N LYS A 13 8.59 37.78 -33.86
CA LYS A 13 7.24 37.22 -33.59
C LYS A 13 7.31 35.77 -33.08
N ASN A 14 8.21 34.96 -33.61
CA ASN A 14 8.40 33.58 -33.16
C ASN A 14 9.02 33.51 -31.76
N ILE A 15 9.97 34.39 -31.44
CA ILE A 15 10.52 34.52 -30.08
C ILE A 15 9.43 34.92 -29.08
N GLN A 16 8.63 35.94 -29.39
CA GLN A 16 7.54 36.38 -28.50
C GLN A 16 6.47 35.31 -28.29
N ARG A 17 6.13 34.53 -29.33
CA ARG A 17 5.21 33.39 -29.20
C ARG A 17 5.80 32.28 -28.31
N GLY A 18 7.08 31.98 -28.45
CA GLY A 18 7.78 31.00 -27.60
C GLY A 18 7.81 31.41 -26.13
N GLU A 19 8.11 32.68 -25.85
CA GLU A 19 8.11 33.21 -24.48
C GLU A 19 6.71 33.24 -23.85
N LEU A 20 5.68 33.61 -24.61
CA LEU A 20 4.30 33.60 -24.12
C LEU A 20 3.84 32.18 -23.80
N LYS A 21 4.13 31.21 -24.69
CA LYS A 21 3.82 29.80 -24.49
C LYS A 21 4.52 29.24 -23.24
N ASN A 22 5.79 29.60 -23.03
CA ASN A 22 6.55 29.20 -21.85
C ASN A 22 5.93 29.74 -20.55
N LYS A 23 5.53 31.01 -20.52
CA LYS A 23 4.84 31.62 -19.37
C LYS A 23 3.51 30.93 -19.07
N LEU A 24 2.70 30.69 -20.10
CA LEU A 24 1.41 30.02 -19.94
C LEU A 24 1.57 28.59 -19.39
N LEU A 25 2.48 27.79 -19.95
CA LEU A 25 2.74 26.44 -19.46
C LEU A 25 3.28 26.44 -18.02
N THR A 26 4.09 27.44 -17.66
CA THR A 26 4.56 27.62 -16.28
C THR A 26 3.40 27.89 -15.30
N ILE A 27 2.44 28.72 -15.72
CA ILE A 27 1.24 29.00 -14.93
C ILE A 27 0.40 27.73 -14.81
N VAL A 28 0.12 27.05 -15.93
CA VAL A 28 -0.67 25.81 -15.94
C VAL A 28 -0.04 24.74 -15.05
N ALA A 29 1.26 24.50 -15.15
CA ALA A 29 1.95 23.53 -14.29
C ALA A 29 1.82 23.90 -12.81
N SER A 30 2.02 25.17 -12.45
CA SER A 30 1.87 25.65 -11.08
C SER A 30 0.41 25.57 -10.58
N SER A 31 -0.57 25.82 -11.44
CA SER A 31 -1.99 25.68 -11.12
C SER A 31 -2.38 24.21 -10.91
N LEU A 32 -1.90 23.30 -11.76
CA LEU A 32 -2.12 21.86 -11.60
C LEU A 32 -1.49 21.34 -10.30
N MET A 33 -0.29 21.82 -9.94
CA MET A 33 0.34 21.55 -8.66
C MET A 33 -0.57 21.97 -7.49
N TRP A 34 -1.08 23.21 -7.53
CA TRP A 34 -1.93 23.77 -6.48
C TRP A 34 -3.25 22.99 -6.33
N MET A 35 -3.79 22.49 -7.45
CA MET A 35 -4.97 21.62 -7.48
C MET A 35 -4.67 20.16 -7.10
N LYS A 36 -3.43 19.81 -6.72
CA LYS A 36 -2.97 18.44 -6.46
C LYS A 36 -3.17 17.49 -7.67
N ALA A 37 -3.26 18.04 -8.88
CA ALA A 37 -3.41 17.29 -10.13
C ALA A 37 -2.02 16.84 -10.65
N TYR A 38 -1.28 16.12 -9.82
CA TYR A 38 0.14 15.82 -9.98
C TYR A 38 0.49 15.05 -11.27
N LYS A 39 -0.35 14.10 -11.69
CA LYS A 39 -0.17 13.37 -12.96
C LYS A 39 -0.25 14.31 -14.17
N SER A 40 -1.19 15.25 -14.14
CA SER A 40 -1.36 16.27 -15.17
C SER A 40 -0.21 17.28 -15.13
N GLU A 41 0.24 17.70 -13.94
CA GLU A 41 1.42 18.56 -13.80
C GLU A 41 2.66 17.89 -14.42
N ASN A 42 2.95 16.63 -14.06
CA ASN A 42 4.09 15.89 -14.59
C ASN A 42 4.07 15.85 -16.13
N THR A 43 2.90 15.62 -16.74
CA THR A 43 2.74 15.63 -18.20
C THR A 43 3.15 16.98 -18.81
N VAL A 44 2.73 18.09 -18.20
CA VAL A 44 3.10 19.44 -18.65
C VAL A 44 4.60 19.69 -18.47
N LEU A 45 5.17 19.31 -17.33
CA LEU A 45 6.60 19.51 -17.04
C LEU A 45 7.50 18.66 -17.96
N GLN A 46 7.13 17.41 -18.24
CA GLN A 46 7.81 16.56 -19.23
C GLN A 46 7.76 17.18 -20.62
N TYR A 47 6.59 17.67 -21.04
CA TYR A 47 6.46 18.39 -22.31
C TYR A 47 7.40 19.60 -22.38
N MET A 48 7.49 20.39 -21.30
CA MET A 48 8.41 21.52 -21.24
C MET A 48 9.88 21.08 -21.33
N LEU A 49 10.26 19.97 -20.68
CA LEU A 49 11.62 19.41 -20.76
C LEU A 49 11.95 18.92 -22.18
N THR A 50 11.08 18.11 -22.79
CA THR A 50 11.28 17.55 -24.15
C THR A 50 11.37 18.63 -25.22
N ASN A 51 10.71 19.77 -25.03
CA ASN A 51 10.76 20.91 -25.95
C ASN A 51 11.82 21.95 -25.57
N GLU A 52 12.79 21.59 -24.71
CA GLU A 52 13.91 22.44 -24.26
C GLU A 52 13.46 23.82 -23.73
N MET A 53 12.27 23.86 -23.13
CA MET A 53 11.69 25.10 -22.61
C MET A 53 12.40 25.54 -21.33
N LYS A 54 12.49 26.86 -21.10
CA LYS A 54 12.98 27.40 -19.83
C LYS A 54 12.09 26.91 -18.69
N MET A 55 12.71 26.28 -17.69
CA MET A 55 12.07 25.82 -16.46
C MET A 55 12.75 26.46 -15.25
N THR A 56 11.95 26.83 -14.26
CA THR A 56 12.49 27.31 -12.99
C THR A 56 13.17 26.17 -12.21
N PRO A 57 14.10 26.46 -11.28
CA PRO A 57 14.70 25.44 -10.42
C PRO A 57 13.67 24.60 -9.68
N LYS A 58 12.60 25.24 -9.17
CA LYS A 58 11.49 24.54 -8.49
C LYS A 58 10.77 23.56 -9.41
N MET A 59 10.52 23.92 -10.66
CA MET A 59 9.88 23.02 -11.63
C MET A 59 10.77 21.84 -12.00
N LYS A 60 12.09 22.07 -12.14
CA LYS A 60 13.05 20.99 -12.38
C LYS A 60 13.13 20.04 -11.18
N GLN A 61 13.10 20.58 -9.96
CA GLN A 61 13.04 19.79 -8.74
C GLN A 61 11.79 18.92 -8.71
N ARG A 62 10.59 19.50 -8.91
CA ARG A 62 9.34 18.72 -8.94
C ARG A 62 9.31 17.67 -10.05
N LEU A 63 9.85 17.99 -11.23
CA LEU A 63 9.96 17.02 -12.32
C LEU A 63 10.90 15.86 -11.96
N HIS A 64 12.00 16.16 -11.29
CA HIS A 64 12.89 15.15 -10.75
C HIS A 64 12.21 14.32 -9.66
N ASP A 65 11.45 14.94 -8.76
CA ASP A 65 10.68 14.23 -7.72
C ASP A 65 9.63 13.30 -8.36
N PHE A 66 8.93 13.75 -9.42
CA PHE A 66 8.04 12.89 -10.21
C PHE A 66 8.75 11.71 -10.86
N SER A 67 9.99 11.89 -11.34
CA SER A 67 10.74 10.79 -11.94
C SER A 67 11.10 9.71 -10.92
N LYS A 68 11.28 10.08 -9.65
CA LYS A 68 11.42 9.12 -8.54
C LYS A 68 10.09 8.43 -8.23
N SER A 69 9.00 9.20 -8.15
CA SER A 69 7.66 8.66 -7.92
C SER A 69 7.15 7.76 -9.06
N ALA A 70 7.62 7.94 -10.29
CA ALA A 70 7.25 7.09 -11.43
C ALA A 70 7.78 5.65 -11.33
N LYS A 71 8.82 5.43 -10.52
CA LYS A 71 9.32 4.09 -10.17
C LYS A 71 8.69 3.54 -8.89
N SER A 72 7.86 4.34 -8.23
CA SER A 72 7.21 3.93 -6.99
C SER A 72 6.01 3.03 -7.30
N PRO A 73 5.65 2.14 -6.37
CA PRO A 73 4.46 1.33 -6.53
C PRO A 73 3.19 2.16 -6.69
N GLU A 74 2.16 1.51 -7.24
CA GLU A 74 0.86 2.14 -7.45
C GLU A 74 0.21 2.55 -6.11
N GLN A 75 -0.43 3.71 -6.12
CA GLN A 75 -1.14 4.24 -4.96
C GLN A 75 -2.64 4.11 -5.16
N TYR A 76 -3.32 3.62 -4.13
CA TYR A 76 -4.77 3.43 -4.16
C TYR A 76 -5.46 4.45 -3.26
N GLU A 77 -6.55 5.03 -3.77
CA GLU A 77 -7.44 5.91 -2.99
C GLU A 77 -8.51 5.06 -2.29
N LYS A 78 -8.07 4.19 -1.38
CA LYS A 78 -8.93 3.28 -0.60
C LYS A 78 -8.65 3.45 0.90
N THR A 79 -9.69 3.38 1.72
CA THR A 79 -9.57 3.54 3.17
C THR A 79 -10.23 2.37 3.87
N SER A 80 -9.47 1.66 4.71
CA SER A 80 -9.99 0.56 5.52
C SER A 80 -10.96 1.07 6.61
N SER A 81 -12.05 0.33 6.83
CA SER A 81 -13.12 0.69 7.76
C SER A 81 -13.41 -0.44 8.75
N ASN A 82 -14.41 -0.27 9.62
CA ASN A 82 -14.85 -1.32 10.53
C ASN A 82 -15.62 -2.39 9.75
N GLY A 83 -14.94 -3.47 9.39
CA GLY A 83 -15.52 -4.63 8.70
C GLY A 83 -14.98 -4.84 7.28
N GLU A 84 -14.34 -3.82 6.70
CA GLU A 84 -13.65 -3.90 5.41
C GLU A 84 -12.18 -3.52 5.54
N ILE A 85 -11.31 -4.36 4.98
CA ILE A 85 -9.87 -4.10 4.93
C ILE A 85 -9.39 -4.10 3.48
N TYR A 86 -8.73 -3.02 3.08
CA TYR A 86 -8.03 -2.93 1.81
C TYR A 86 -6.56 -3.20 2.08
N PHE A 87 -5.96 -4.12 1.32
CA PHE A 87 -4.53 -4.33 1.43
C PHE A 87 -3.87 -4.60 0.08
N ASP A 88 -2.69 -4.03 -0.10
CA ASP A 88 -1.89 -4.19 -1.31
C ASP A 88 -1.03 -5.46 -1.22
N ALA A 89 -1.37 -6.46 -2.05
CA ALA A 89 -0.61 -7.69 -2.15
C ALA A 89 0.61 -7.58 -3.08
N SER A 90 0.68 -6.55 -3.93
CA SER A 90 1.88 -6.31 -4.72
C SER A 90 3.09 -6.01 -3.83
N ALA A 91 2.85 -5.47 -2.62
CA ALA A 91 3.86 -5.21 -1.59
C ALA A 91 4.65 -6.46 -1.14
N LEU A 92 4.14 -7.66 -1.39
CA LEU A 92 4.86 -8.91 -1.15
C LEU A 92 6.10 -9.06 -2.05
N THR A 93 6.11 -8.40 -3.21
CA THR A 93 7.19 -8.44 -4.19
C THR A 93 8.16 -7.27 -4.07
N TRP A 94 7.87 -6.32 -3.20
CA TRP A 94 8.63 -5.08 -3.06
C TRP A 94 9.96 -5.29 -2.35
N ASN A 95 10.95 -4.55 -2.82
CA ASN A 95 12.21 -4.33 -2.11
C ASN A 95 12.12 -3.06 -1.23
N GLU A 96 13.19 -2.75 -0.51
CA GLU A 96 13.24 -1.55 0.33
C GLU A 96 13.06 -0.23 -0.44
N GLU A 97 13.62 -0.11 -1.64
CA GLU A 97 13.50 1.11 -2.47
C GLU A 97 12.05 1.34 -2.90
N ASP A 98 11.29 0.28 -3.13
CA ASP A 98 9.87 0.36 -3.48
C ASP A 98 9.04 0.94 -2.31
N TYR A 99 9.29 0.46 -1.08
CA TYR A 99 8.67 1.06 0.11
C TYR A 99 9.07 2.53 0.25
N ILE A 100 10.36 2.86 0.16
CA ILE A 100 10.82 4.26 0.26
C ILE A 100 10.15 5.12 -0.82
N GLY A 101 10.10 4.65 -2.06
CA GLY A 101 9.45 5.32 -3.18
C GLY A 101 7.97 5.57 -2.94
N LEU A 102 7.24 4.56 -2.42
CA LEU A 102 5.83 4.72 -2.08
C LEU A 102 5.64 5.89 -1.10
N PHE A 103 6.37 5.90 0.03
CA PHE A 103 6.21 6.93 1.05
C PHE A 103 6.70 8.31 0.58
N ASP A 104 7.77 8.37 -0.22
CA ASP A 104 8.24 9.62 -0.84
C ASP A 104 7.17 10.19 -1.79
N ALA A 105 6.50 9.32 -2.55
CA ALA A 105 5.40 9.72 -3.43
C ALA A 105 4.16 10.17 -2.64
N PHE A 106 3.82 9.54 -1.51
CA PHE A 106 2.77 10.01 -0.60
C PHE A 106 3.12 11.37 0.03
N ALA A 107 4.37 11.54 0.47
CA ALA A 107 4.87 12.79 1.06
C ALA A 107 4.83 13.94 0.05
N PHE A 108 5.24 13.69 -1.19
CA PHE A 108 5.17 14.66 -2.28
C PHE A 108 3.72 15.12 -2.56
N GLN A 109 2.76 14.21 -2.42
CA GLN A 109 1.34 14.49 -2.62
C GLN A 109 0.62 15.02 -1.37
N GLU A 110 1.33 15.13 -0.25
CA GLU A 110 0.76 15.45 1.06
C GLU A 110 -0.41 14.53 1.45
N LYS A 111 -0.31 13.25 1.11
CA LYS A 111 -1.33 12.22 1.39
C LYS A 111 -0.80 11.23 2.44
N ALA A 112 -1.68 10.73 3.32
CA ALA A 112 -1.34 9.62 4.20
C ALA A 112 -1.68 8.27 3.55
N LEU A 113 -0.95 7.22 3.91
CA LEU A 113 -1.35 5.85 3.58
C LEU A 113 -2.59 5.47 4.41
N THR A 114 -3.65 5.01 3.75
CA THR A 114 -4.95 4.71 4.40
C THR A 114 -5.44 3.27 4.16
N TYR A 115 -4.66 2.47 3.43
CA TYR A 115 -4.84 1.03 3.22
C TYR A 115 -3.62 0.27 3.75
N SER A 116 -3.80 -1.02 4.02
CA SER A 116 -2.75 -1.86 4.59
C SER A 116 -1.79 -2.39 3.51
N LEU A 117 -0.57 -2.77 3.89
CA LEU A 117 0.38 -3.40 2.96
C LEU A 117 0.62 -4.84 3.39
N ALA A 118 0.50 -5.81 2.47
CA ALA A 118 0.89 -7.18 2.78
C ALA A 118 2.41 -7.30 2.67
N VAL A 119 3.07 -7.42 3.82
CA VAL A 119 4.52 -7.41 3.91
C VAL A 119 5.09 -8.82 3.76
N ARG A 120 4.33 -9.83 4.18
CA ARG A 120 4.65 -11.25 4.03
C ARG A 120 3.38 -12.07 3.86
N ASP A 121 3.50 -13.18 3.15
CA ASP A 121 2.49 -14.22 3.12
C ASP A 121 3.09 -15.57 3.53
N GLU A 122 2.22 -16.45 4.00
CA GLU A 122 2.58 -17.80 4.37
C GLU A 122 1.39 -18.72 4.14
N ASN A 123 1.64 -19.90 3.58
CA ASN A 123 0.61 -20.91 3.36
C ASN A 123 0.89 -22.12 4.25
N LYS A 124 -0.14 -22.59 4.96
CA LYS A 124 -0.10 -23.83 5.72
C LYS A 124 -1.18 -24.76 5.22
N GLU A 125 -0.81 -26.01 4.98
CA GLU A 125 -1.77 -27.05 4.61
C GLU A 125 -2.04 -27.92 5.86
N LEU A 126 -3.31 -28.06 6.23
CA LEU A 126 -3.75 -29.04 7.22
C LEU A 126 -4.51 -30.16 6.52
N PHE A 127 -4.16 -31.39 6.87
CA PHE A 127 -4.84 -32.58 6.37
C PHE A 127 -5.96 -32.97 7.32
N VAL A 128 -7.19 -32.98 6.81
CA VAL A 128 -8.35 -33.43 7.59
C VAL A 128 -8.52 -34.92 7.38
N ALA A 129 -8.20 -35.72 8.41
CA ALA A 129 -8.17 -37.19 8.33
C ALA A 129 -9.57 -37.83 8.23
N LYS A 130 -10.60 -37.14 8.72
CA LYS A 130 -12.01 -37.59 8.71
C LYS A 130 -12.84 -36.69 7.78
N GLU A 131 -14.04 -37.13 7.40
CA GLU A 131 -15.06 -36.28 6.73
C GLU A 131 -15.64 -35.23 7.69
N ILE A 132 -14.77 -34.49 8.38
CA ILE A 132 -15.19 -33.46 9.32
C ILE A 132 -15.75 -32.29 8.50
N SER A 133 -16.95 -31.86 8.89
CA SER A 133 -17.55 -30.64 8.38
C SER A 133 -16.55 -29.51 8.61
N VAL A 134 -16.11 -28.86 7.52
CA VAL A 134 -15.17 -27.75 7.64
C VAL A 134 -15.81 -26.67 8.51
N PRO A 135 -15.14 -26.26 9.60
CA PRO A 135 -15.68 -25.24 10.49
C PRO A 135 -16.01 -23.97 9.70
N SER A 136 -17.17 -23.39 10.02
CA SER A 136 -17.53 -22.08 9.50
C SER A 136 -16.55 -21.02 10.01
N LEU A 137 -16.43 -19.91 9.27
CA LEU A 137 -15.56 -18.81 9.66
C LEU A 137 -15.91 -18.26 11.06
N GLN A 138 -17.20 -18.30 11.42
CA GLN A 138 -17.69 -17.94 12.75
C GLN A 138 -17.19 -18.89 13.85
N GLN A 139 -17.20 -20.20 13.60
CA GLN A 139 -16.67 -21.18 14.55
C GLN A 139 -15.17 -21.02 14.75
N ILE A 140 -14.43 -20.74 13.66
CA ILE A 140 -12.99 -20.49 13.74
C ILE A 140 -12.71 -19.22 14.53
N GLU A 141 -13.41 -18.13 14.22
CA GLU A 141 -13.20 -16.85 14.90
C GLU A 141 -13.54 -16.94 16.39
N GLU A 142 -14.63 -17.61 16.75
CA GLU A 142 -15.00 -17.82 18.15
C GLU A 142 -13.97 -18.67 18.91
N LYS A 143 -13.45 -19.76 18.29
CA LYS A 143 -12.37 -20.55 18.90
C LYS A 143 -11.09 -19.72 19.08
N LEU A 144 -10.73 -18.91 18.08
CA LEU A 144 -9.56 -18.03 18.16
C LEU A 144 -9.72 -17.00 19.28
N ARG A 145 -10.89 -16.38 19.37
CA ARG A 145 -11.22 -15.41 20.43
C ARG A 145 -11.04 -16.02 21.81
N GLN A 146 -11.57 -17.23 22.03
CA GLN A 146 -11.43 -17.95 23.31
C GLN A 146 -9.97 -18.28 23.64
N VAL A 147 -9.21 -18.76 22.66
CA VAL A 147 -7.79 -19.08 22.85
C VAL A 147 -6.98 -17.82 23.14
N PHE A 148 -7.24 -16.73 22.45
CA PHE A 148 -6.55 -15.47 22.69
C PHE A 148 -6.89 -14.85 24.04
N GLU A 149 -8.16 -14.89 24.46
CA GLU A 149 -8.59 -14.44 25.78
C GLU A 149 -7.90 -15.25 26.89
N HIS A 150 -7.70 -16.55 26.67
CA HIS A 150 -6.99 -17.41 27.63
C HIS A 150 -5.49 -17.11 27.71
N GLU A 151 -4.81 -16.96 26.56
CA GLU A 151 -3.34 -16.85 26.51
C GLU A 151 -2.83 -15.42 26.67
N TYR A 152 -3.57 -14.43 26.16
CA TYR A 152 -3.15 -13.03 26.09
C TYR A 152 -4.12 -12.09 26.82
N GLY A 153 -5.28 -12.57 27.29
CA GLY A 153 -6.36 -11.69 27.75
C GLY A 153 -6.96 -10.88 26.59
N ASP A 154 -7.39 -9.66 26.89
CA ASP A 154 -8.12 -8.81 25.93
C ASP A 154 -7.21 -8.03 24.94
N ILE A 155 -5.90 -8.27 24.95
CA ILE A 155 -4.95 -7.48 24.15
C ILE A 155 -4.84 -7.94 22.70
N VAL A 156 -5.50 -9.05 22.31
CA VAL A 156 -5.53 -9.54 20.93
C VAL A 156 -6.97 -9.60 20.45
N GLN A 157 -7.29 -8.79 19.45
CA GLN A 157 -8.63 -8.74 18.87
C GLN A 157 -8.70 -9.62 17.62
N SER A 158 -9.67 -10.53 17.56
CA SER A 158 -10.06 -11.25 16.35
C SER A 158 -11.36 -10.67 15.80
N LYS A 159 -11.47 -10.57 14.47
CA LYS A 159 -12.74 -10.21 13.82
C LYS A 159 -12.83 -10.75 12.41
N ILE A 160 -14.04 -11.14 12.00
CA ILE A 160 -14.34 -11.44 10.60
C ILE A 160 -14.41 -10.14 9.82
N VAL A 161 -13.68 -10.05 8.71
CA VAL A 161 -13.69 -8.89 7.81
C VAL A 161 -13.78 -9.31 6.35
N ASN A 162 -14.32 -8.42 5.53
CA ASN A 162 -14.21 -8.50 4.08
C ASN A 162 -12.90 -7.83 3.67
N GLY A 163 -12.01 -8.60 3.06
CA GLY A 163 -10.76 -8.13 2.48
C GLY A 163 -10.92 -7.81 1.00
N GLU A 164 -10.36 -6.67 0.57
CA GLU A 164 -10.12 -6.37 -0.84
C GLU A 164 -8.61 -6.34 -1.08
N VAL A 165 -8.13 -7.32 -1.84
CA VAL A 165 -6.74 -7.45 -2.23
C VAL A 165 -6.49 -6.58 -3.46
N LEU A 166 -5.59 -5.62 -3.32
CA LEU A 166 -5.18 -4.71 -4.39
C LEU A 166 -3.93 -5.31 -5.05
N ALA A 167 -3.97 -5.51 -6.37
CA ALA A 167 -2.89 -6.19 -7.10
C ALA A 167 -2.65 -5.62 -8.50
N GLY A 168 -2.41 -4.30 -8.62
CA GLY A 168 -1.90 -3.57 -9.80
C GLY A 168 -2.74 -3.63 -11.10
N SER A 169 -3.64 -4.59 -11.22
CA SER A 169 -4.43 -4.92 -12.42
C SER A 169 -5.85 -5.34 -12.08
N GLY A 170 -6.18 -5.48 -10.79
CA GLY A 170 -7.50 -5.86 -10.33
C GLY A 170 -7.63 -5.81 -8.80
N GLU A 171 -8.88 -5.97 -8.37
CA GLU A 171 -9.28 -6.09 -6.97
C GLU A 171 -9.86 -7.49 -6.76
N GLU A 172 -9.37 -8.23 -5.78
CA GLU A 172 -9.92 -9.54 -5.41
C GLU A 172 -10.63 -9.43 -4.05
N LYS A 173 -11.91 -9.80 -4.01
CA LYS A 173 -12.66 -9.82 -2.75
C LYS A 173 -12.47 -11.17 -2.07
N ILE A 174 -11.91 -11.16 -0.87
CA ILE A 174 -11.70 -12.34 -0.05
C ILE A 174 -12.29 -12.12 1.34
N ARG A 175 -12.89 -13.15 1.93
CA ARG A 175 -13.38 -13.09 3.30
C ARG A 175 -12.42 -13.81 4.24
N GLY A 176 -12.19 -13.25 5.41
CA GLY A 176 -11.20 -13.79 6.34
C GLY A 176 -11.35 -13.27 7.76
N ILE A 177 -10.40 -13.65 8.60
CA ILE A 177 -10.29 -13.20 9.98
C ILE A 177 -9.08 -12.28 10.08
N LEU A 178 -9.28 -11.07 10.61
CA LEU A 178 -8.21 -10.14 10.95
C LEU A 178 -7.92 -10.25 12.44
N ILE A 179 -6.64 -10.43 12.77
CA ILE A 179 -6.14 -10.53 14.14
C ILE A 179 -5.18 -9.37 14.38
N SER A 180 -5.45 -8.58 15.42
CA SER A 180 -4.73 -7.36 15.71
C SER A 180 -4.32 -7.31 17.19
N PRO A 181 -3.02 -7.36 17.52
CA PRO A 181 -2.54 -7.12 18.87
C PRO A 181 -2.54 -5.62 19.22
N GLU A 182 -3.05 -5.26 20.40
CA GLU A 182 -3.11 -3.88 20.89
C GLU A 182 -1.73 -3.29 21.20
N GLU A 183 -0.80 -4.14 21.66
CA GLU A 183 0.58 -3.75 21.97
C GLU A 183 1.44 -3.50 20.71
N CYS A 184 0.99 -3.98 19.55
CA CYS A 184 1.72 -3.88 18.29
C CYS A 184 0.78 -3.42 17.16
N LYS A 185 0.26 -2.20 17.27
CA LYS A 185 -0.80 -1.65 16.41
C LYS A 185 -0.47 -1.59 14.92
N GLN A 186 0.81 -1.57 14.56
CA GLN A 186 1.28 -1.59 13.18
C GLN A 186 1.21 -2.98 12.54
N LEU A 187 1.03 -4.05 13.32
CA LEU A 187 0.97 -5.43 12.87
C LEU A 187 -0.48 -5.91 12.91
N SER A 188 -0.89 -6.63 11.88
CA SER A 188 -2.07 -7.50 11.95
C SER A 188 -1.86 -8.73 11.08
N ILE A 189 -2.55 -9.81 11.42
CA ILE A 189 -2.53 -11.03 10.62
C ILE A 189 -3.92 -11.19 10.01
N PHE A 190 -3.99 -11.16 8.69
CA PHE A 190 -5.20 -11.51 7.97
C PHE A 190 -5.13 -12.97 7.51
N ILE A 191 -6.19 -13.72 7.76
CA ILE A 191 -6.24 -15.14 7.47
C ILE A 191 -7.38 -15.43 6.52
N HIS A 192 -7.04 -16.11 5.42
CA HIS A 192 -8.01 -16.63 4.48
C HIS A 192 -7.94 -18.16 4.44
N PHE A 193 -9.10 -18.79 4.39
CA PHE A 193 -9.25 -20.24 4.42
C PHE A 193 -9.75 -20.73 3.07
N VAL A 194 -9.06 -21.71 2.49
CA VAL A 194 -9.45 -22.35 1.23
C VAL A 194 -9.52 -23.86 1.44
N LYS A 195 -10.68 -24.45 1.16
CA LYS A 195 -10.83 -25.91 1.15
C LYS A 195 -10.65 -26.43 -0.28
N ILE A 196 -9.70 -27.35 -0.48
CA ILE A 196 -9.52 -28.05 -1.75
C ILE A 196 -9.55 -29.56 -1.48
N GLY A 197 -10.69 -30.21 -1.76
CA GLY A 197 -10.89 -31.61 -1.44
C GLY A 197 -10.76 -31.89 0.07
N LYS A 198 -9.77 -32.71 0.46
CA LYS A 198 -9.42 -33.02 1.86
C LYS A 198 -8.37 -32.10 2.47
N LYS A 199 -7.80 -31.18 1.67
CA LYS A 199 -6.83 -30.21 2.14
C LYS A 199 -7.53 -28.95 2.63
N PHE A 200 -7.18 -28.52 3.83
CA PHE A 200 -7.58 -27.24 4.39
C PHE A 200 -6.38 -26.30 4.35
N ASN A 201 -6.38 -25.38 3.40
CA ASN A 201 -5.30 -24.42 3.19
C ASN A 201 -5.60 -23.15 3.98
N ILE A 202 -4.64 -22.75 4.79
CA ILE A 202 -4.69 -21.53 5.58
C ILE A 202 -3.65 -20.58 4.98
N LYS A 203 -4.11 -19.46 4.44
CA LYS A 203 -3.27 -18.39 3.92
C LYS A 203 -3.19 -17.27 4.94
N PHE A 204 -1.99 -17.02 5.43
CA PHE A 204 -1.65 -15.93 6.32
C PHE A 204 -1.09 -14.78 5.52
N TYR A 205 -1.57 -13.57 5.81
CA TYR A 205 -0.97 -12.33 5.36
C TYR A 205 -0.56 -11.52 6.58
N THR A 206 0.73 -11.24 6.70
CA THR A 206 1.25 -10.29 7.67
C THR A 206 1.07 -8.90 7.09
N LEU A 207 0.16 -8.13 7.68
CA LEU A 207 -0.22 -6.79 7.22
C LEU A 207 0.45 -5.71 8.05
N PHE A 208 1.00 -4.71 7.37
CA PHE A 208 1.27 -3.41 7.96
C PHE A 208 -0.03 -2.60 8.03
N MET A 209 -0.35 -2.11 9.23
CA MET A 209 -1.51 -1.28 9.49
C MET A 209 -1.09 0.19 9.70
N PRO A 210 -1.47 1.13 8.81
CA PRO A 210 -1.08 2.54 8.92
C PRO A 210 -1.91 3.28 9.97
N LYS A 211 -1.68 3.00 11.27
CA LYS A 211 -2.43 3.62 12.38
C LYS A 211 -1.89 5.00 12.79
N GLU A 212 -0.60 5.25 12.57
CA GLU A 212 0.03 6.54 12.84
C GLU A 212 -0.39 7.59 11.80
N HIS A 213 -0.50 8.87 12.18
CA HIS A 213 -0.83 9.94 11.22
C HIS A 213 0.39 10.50 10.48
N GLN A 214 1.60 10.28 11.02
CA GLN A 214 2.84 10.81 10.43
C GLN A 214 3.44 9.80 9.46
N LEU A 215 3.55 10.18 8.18
CA LEU A 215 4.14 9.34 7.12
C LEU A 215 5.54 8.82 7.46
N ASP A 216 6.40 9.66 8.05
CA ASP A 216 7.75 9.25 8.42
C ASP A 216 7.76 8.10 9.44
N LYS A 217 6.85 8.14 10.42
CA LYS A 217 6.67 7.06 11.38
C LYS A 217 6.12 5.80 10.71
N GLN A 218 5.13 5.95 9.84
CA GLN A 218 4.58 4.82 9.07
C GLN A 218 5.68 4.14 8.25
N ARG A 219 6.52 4.93 7.56
CA ARG A 219 7.67 4.45 6.78
C ARG A 219 8.66 3.68 7.65
N GLN A 220 9.02 4.22 8.82
CA GLN A 220 9.91 3.51 9.74
C GLN A 220 9.30 2.21 10.27
N GLN A 221 8.02 2.21 10.61
CA GLN A 221 7.32 1.03 11.13
C GLN A 221 7.20 -0.08 10.08
N VAL A 222 6.82 0.25 8.84
CA VAL A 222 6.72 -0.77 7.78
C VAL A 222 8.08 -1.33 7.40
N LEU A 223 9.13 -0.50 7.33
CA LEU A 223 10.48 -0.98 7.06
C LEU A 223 10.99 -1.88 8.19
N SER A 224 10.68 -1.54 9.45
CA SER A 224 10.99 -2.37 10.61
C SER A 224 10.27 -3.72 10.55
N LEU A 225 8.99 -3.73 10.17
CA LEU A 225 8.20 -4.94 9.96
C LEU A 225 8.76 -5.78 8.80
N TYR A 226 9.06 -5.16 7.66
CA TYR A 226 9.61 -5.79 6.46
C TYR A 226 10.96 -6.46 6.73
N LYS A 227 11.91 -5.73 7.31
CA LYS A 227 13.25 -6.23 7.63
C LYS A 227 13.34 -7.06 8.92
N LYS A 228 12.22 -7.24 9.65
CA LYS A 228 12.18 -7.91 10.97
C LYS A 228 13.15 -7.30 11.99
N LEU A 229 13.26 -5.97 11.99
CA LEU A 229 14.22 -5.26 12.85
C LEU A 229 13.74 -5.11 14.29
N SER A 230 12.43 -5.25 14.53
CA SER A 230 11.86 -5.21 15.88
C SER A 230 11.67 -6.63 16.42
N PRO A 231 12.37 -7.01 17.51
CA PRO A 231 12.17 -8.30 18.18
C PRO A 231 10.74 -8.47 18.66
N SER A 232 10.13 -7.41 19.22
CA SER A 232 8.74 -7.44 19.71
C SER A 232 7.75 -7.74 18.57
N VAL A 233 7.91 -7.09 17.41
CA VAL A 233 7.06 -7.35 16.24
C VAL A 233 7.20 -8.79 15.75
N SER A 234 8.44 -9.30 15.71
CA SER A 234 8.72 -10.67 15.26
C SER A 234 8.18 -11.71 16.23
N MET A 235 8.27 -11.46 17.54
CA MET A 235 7.67 -12.31 18.57
C MET A 235 6.15 -12.35 18.45
N TRP A 236 5.50 -11.19 18.32
CA TRP A 236 4.05 -11.12 18.12
C TRP A 236 3.61 -11.84 16.85
N GLU A 237 4.30 -11.62 15.71
CA GLU A 237 3.96 -12.31 14.46
C GLU A 237 4.03 -13.83 14.59
N SER A 238 5.13 -14.37 15.14
CA SER A 238 5.29 -15.82 15.30
C SER A 238 4.31 -16.39 16.31
N SER A 239 4.18 -15.77 17.49
CA SER A 239 3.33 -16.24 18.57
C SER A 239 1.87 -16.30 18.15
N LEU A 240 1.36 -15.26 17.47
CA LEU A 240 0.01 -15.26 16.94
C LEU A 240 -0.18 -16.39 15.91
N LYS A 241 0.73 -16.54 14.93
CA LYS A 241 0.63 -17.59 13.91
C LYS A 241 0.58 -18.99 14.51
N ASP A 242 1.43 -19.27 15.48
CA ASP A 242 1.49 -20.57 16.15
C ASP A 242 0.18 -20.85 16.91
N MET A 243 -0.32 -19.87 17.65
CA MET A 243 -1.59 -20.01 18.38
C MET A 243 -2.79 -20.18 17.45
N ILE A 244 -2.81 -19.48 16.32
CA ILE A 244 -3.87 -19.64 15.33
C ILE A 244 -3.86 -21.06 14.76
N LEU A 245 -2.69 -21.55 14.36
CA LEU A 245 -2.56 -22.90 13.81
C LEU A 245 -2.99 -23.96 14.84
N LEU A 246 -2.58 -23.81 16.09
CA LEU A 246 -2.97 -24.70 17.18
C LEU A 246 -4.50 -24.70 17.37
N ALA A 247 -5.11 -23.51 17.46
CA ALA A 247 -6.56 -23.37 17.66
C ALA A 247 -7.37 -24.01 16.52
N ILE A 248 -6.93 -23.83 15.28
CA ILE A 248 -7.58 -24.44 14.11
C ILE A 248 -7.38 -25.96 14.11
N GLN A 249 -6.18 -26.45 14.46
CA GLN A 249 -5.92 -27.88 14.54
C GLN A 249 -6.80 -28.56 15.60
N GLN A 250 -6.93 -27.97 16.79
CA GLN A 250 -7.83 -28.45 17.83
C GLN A 250 -9.28 -28.52 17.32
N LEU A 251 -9.75 -27.42 16.70
CA LEU A 251 -11.10 -27.34 16.15
C LEU A 251 -11.35 -28.40 15.07
N LEU A 252 -10.36 -28.66 14.21
CA LEU A 252 -10.44 -29.70 13.17
C LEU A 252 -10.36 -31.11 13.74
N ASN A 253 -9.75 -31.31 14.91
CA ASN A 253 -9.65 -32.61 15.56
C ASN A 253 -10.83 -32.91 16.49
N GLY A 254 -11.68 -31.91 16.78
CA GLY A 254 -12.82 -32.03 17.69
C GLY A 254 -12.46 -31.81 19.16
N GLU A 255 -11.41 -31.03 19.42
CA GLU A 255 -10.91 -30.61 20.75
C GLU A 255 -11.17 -29.11 21.01
#